data_AF-A0A537GDR2-F1
#
_entry.id   AF-A0A537GDR2-F1
#
_cell.length_a   1.000
_cell.length_b   1.000
_cell.length_c   1.000
_cell.angle_alpha   90.00
_cell.angle_beta   90.00
_cell.angle_gamma   90.00
#
_symmetry.space_group_name_H-M   'P 1'
#
loop_
_entity.id
_entity.type
_entity.pdbx_description
1 polymer ?
#
loop_
_entity_poly.entity_id
_entity_poly.type
_entity_poly.pdbx_seq_one_letter_code
_entity_poly.pdbx_strand_id
1 'polypeptide(L)'
;MTKILTNDLENKQFSSLLEFMRSASNGKLAGGGKRIEITRLTNKRVKFLLRKFLHTNHLSEYNVLARADTFEIIRIRPEAKSKENERLKHPMPFVPIPPPPIAVKPRLVIEWQGKPPTKKTRNKK
;
A
#
# COMPACT_ATOMS: atom_id res chain seq x y z
N MET A 1 6.72 17.48 -6.62
CA MET A 1 8.10 16.98 -6.48
C MET A 1 8.23 16.40 -5.09
N THR A 2 8.78 15.20 -4.94
CA THR A 2 8.76 14.47 -3.67
C THR A 2 10.14 14.48 -3.04
N LYS A 3 10.23 14.79 -1.75
CA LYS A 3 11.49 14.83 -1.00
C LYS A 3 11.57 13.66 -0.03
N ILE A 4 12.75 13.08 0.14
CA ILE A 4 13.01 12.01 1.11
C ILE A 4 14.14 12.47 2.03
N LEU A 5 13.87 12.51 3.33
CA LEU A 5 14.83 12.84 4.38
C LEU A 5 15.29 11.56 5.07
N THR A 6 16.60 11.40 5.21
CA THR A 6 17.25 10.19 5.71
C THR A 6 18.25 10.50 6.82
N ASN A 7 17.92 11.48 7.67
CA ASN A 7 18.83 12.00 8.69
C ASN A 7 19.33 10.90 9.65
N ASP A 8 18.43 9.99 10.03
CA ASP A 8 18.67 8.90 10.97
C ASP A 8 19.33 7.68 10.32
N LEU A 9 19.40 7.65 8.98
CA LEU A 9 19.92 6.51 8.24
C LEU A 9 21.46 6.58 8.18
N GLU A 10 22.11 5.44 8.41
CA GLU A 10 23.56 5.32 8.27
C GLU A 10 24.00 5.49 6.81
N ASN A 11 25.23 5.99 6.59
CA ASN A 11 25.73 6.32 5.24
C ASN A 11 25.74 5.11 4.28
N LYS A 12 26.05 3.90 4.79
CA LYS A 12 26.01 2.65 4.00
C LYS A 12 24.58 2.33 3.52
N GLN A 13 23.62 2.47 4.43
CA GLN A 13 22.21 2.24 4.15
C GLN A 13 21.63 3.31 3.22
N PHE A 14 22.06 4.56 3.38
CA PHE A 14 21.71 5.66 2.48
C PHE A 14 22.17 5.41 1.04
N SER A 15 23.42 4.97 0.87
CA SER A 15 23.97 4.65 -0.45
C SER A 15 23.17 3.53 -1.12
N SER A 16 22.87 2.47 -0.35
CA SER A 16 22.05 1.34 -0.81
C SER A 16 20.63 1.77 -1.17
N LEU A 17 20.02 2.67 -0.40
CA LEU A 17 18.70 3.25 -0.71
C LEU A 17 18.73 4.07 -1.99
N LEU A 18 19.77 4.88 -2.19
CA LEU A 18 19.92 5.71 -3.38
C LEU A 18 20.03 4.84 -4.64
N GLU A 19 20.83 3.78 -4.58
CA GLU A 19 20.97 2.80 -5.66
C GLU A 19 19.67 2.02 -5.91
N PHE A 20 19.00 1.57 -4.86
CA PHE A 20 17.70 0.92 -4.96
C PHE A 20 16.65 1.83 -5.60
N MET A 21 16.57 3.09 -5.18
CA MET A 21 15.62 4.03 -5.76
C MET A 21 15.97 4.34 -7.22
N ARG A 22 17.26 4.37 -7.58
CA ARG A 22 17.72 4.55 -8.96
C ARG A 22 17.35 3.38 -9.87
N SER A 23 17.42 2.15 -9.37
CA SER A 23 17.02 0.96 -10.14
C SER A 23 15.50 0.77 -10.18
N ALA A 24 14.80 1.06 -9.08
CA ALA A 24 13.36 0.83 -8.96
C ALA A 24 12.49 1.99 -9.46
N SER A 25 13.06 3.18 -9.63
CA SER A 25 12.35 4.32 -10.20
C SER A 25 12.81 4.63 -11.62
N ASN A 26 11.83 4.70 -12.53
CA ASN A 26 12.03 5.31 -13.84
C ASN A 26 12.04 6.85 -13.77
N GLY A 27 12.20 7.42 -12.56
CA GLY A 27 12.13 8.85 -12.28
C GLY A 27 13.52 9.48 -12.25
N LYS A 28 13.58 10.82 -12.39
CA LYS A 28 14.84 11.54 -12.22
C LYS A 28 15.07 11.77 -10.73
N LEU A 29 16.16 11.20 -10.23
CA LEU A 29 16.66 11.39 -8.87
C LEU A 29 17.74 12.48 -8.85
N ALA A 30 17.65 13.36 -7.86
CA ALA A 30 18.75 14.22 -7.45
C ALA A 30 19.09 13.89 -5.99
N GLY A 31 20.34 13.52 -5.74
CA GLY A 31 20.84 13.21 -4.39
C GLY A 31 21.78 14.32 -3.92
N GLY A 32 21.59 14.78 -2.68
CA GLY A 32 22.47 15.76 -2.05
C GLY A 32 22.51 15.54 -0.53
N GLY A 33 23.67 15.16 -0.01
CA GLY A 33 23.83 14.83 1.41
C GLY A 33 22.87 13.72 1.86
N LYS A 34 22.16 13.92 2.98
CA LYS A 34 21.14 12.99 3.51
C LYS A 34 19.71 13.22 2.95
N ARG A 35 19.60 13.80 1.75
CA ARG A 35 18.33 14.12 1.10
C ARG A 35 18.28 13.56 -0.32
N ILE A 36 17.13 13.02 -0.69
CA ILE A 36 16.86 12.51 -2.03
C ILE A 36 15.62 13.22 -2.57
N GLU A 37 15.75 13.81 -3.74
CA GLU A 37 14.64 14.44 -4.45
C GLU A 37 14.24 13.59 -5.65
N ILE A 38 12.94 13.32 -5.74
CA ILE A 38 12.37 12.46 -6.75
C ILE A 38 11.32 13.22 -7.55
N THR A 39 11.45 13.13 -8.87
CA THR A 39 10.49 13.67 -9.82
C THR A 39 9.85 12.53 -10.61
N ARG A 40 8.62 12.75 -11.11
CA ARG A 40 7.86 11.81 -11.96
C ARG A 40 7.42 10.50 -11.28
N LEU A 41 7.36 10.46 -9.95
CA LEU A 41 6.75 9.37 -9.19
C LEU A 41 5.60 9.88 -8.33
N THR A 42 4.57 9.06 -8.16
CA THR A 42 3.46 9.37 -7.24
C THR A 42 3.90 9.12 -5.80
N ASN A 43 3.38 9.93 -4.86
CA ASN A 43 3.67 9.77 -3.42
C ASN A 43 3.36 8.35 -2.91
N LYS A 44 2.30 7.71 -3.43
CA LYS A 44 1.97 6.31 -3.12
C LYS A 44 3.10 5.35 -3.53
N ARG A 45 3.65 5.51 -4.73
CA ARG A 45 4.72 4.65 -5.25
C ARG A 45 6.04 4.88 -4.52
N VAL A 46 6.36 6.14 -4.19
CA VAL A 46 7.53 6.46 -3.35
C VAL A 46 7.41 5.78 -1.97
N LYS A 47 6.27 5.94 -1.29
CA LYS A 47 6.02 5.29 0.01
C LYS A 47 6.15 3.77 -0.06
N PHE A 48 5.62 3.16 -1.13
CA PHE A 48 5.71 1.71 -1.34
C PHE A 48 7.18 1.26 -1.52
N LEU A 49 7.94 1.95 -2.37
CA LEU A 49 9.35 1.63 -2.60
C LEU A 49 10.20 1.77 -1.33
N LEU A 50 9.97 2.84 -0.56
CA LEU A 50 10.67 3.03 0.72
C LEU A 50 10.37 1.90 1.71
N ARG A 51 9.09 1.51 1.85
CA ARG A 51 8.70 0.38 2.71
C ARG A 51 9.29 -0.94 2.23
N LYS A 52 9.30 -1.16 0.91
CA LYS A 52 9.89 -2.35 0.29
C LYS A 52 11.39 -2.43 0.62
N PHE A 53 12.12 -1.34 0.44
CA PHE A 53 13.55 -1.26 0.77
C PHE A 53 13.82 -1.57 2.24
N LEU A 54 13.06 -0.98 3.17
CA LEU A 54 13.25 -1.25 4.60
C LEU A 54 13.00 -2.73 4.93
N HIS A 55 11.98 -3.32 4.32
CA HIS A 55 11.64 -4.73 4.52
C HIS A 55 12.71 -5.67 3.97
N THR A 56 13.20 -5.43 2.74
CA THR A 56 14.19 -6.30 2.10
C THR A 56 15.56 -6.25 2.75
N ASN A 57 15.93 -5.13 3.36
CA ASN A 57 17.23 -4.96 4.03
C ASN A 57 17.17 -5.25 5.54
N HIS A 58 16.09 -5.87 6.03
CA HIS A 58 15.88 -6.18 7.45
C HIS A 58 16.00 -4.96 8.38
N LEU A 59 15.70 -3.76 7.87
CA LEU A 59 15.74 -2.49 8.59
C LEU A 59 14.45 -2.27 9.38
N SER A 60 14.09 -3.25 10.20
CA SER A 60 12.86 -3.25 11.00
C SER A 60 12.86 -2.14 12.05
N GLU A 61 14.03 -1.67 12.47
CA GLU A 61 14.18 -0.52 13.38
C GLU A 61 13.78 0.82 12.74
N TYR A 62 13.56 0.87 11.43
CA TYR A 62 13.22 2.10 10.74
C TYR A 62 11.77 2.12 10.28
N ASN A 63 11.22 3.31 10.07
CA ASN A 63 9.90 3.49 9.47
C ASN A 63 9.85 4.76 8.63
N VAL A 64 8.85 4.79 7.75
CA VAL A 64 8.61 5.88 6.80
C VAL A 64 7.44 6.72 7.29
N LEU A 65 7.72 7.93 7.74
CA LEU A 65 6.72 8.96 7.99
C LEU A 65 6.44 9.73 6.70
N ALA A 66 5.16 9.97 6.41
CA ALA A 66 4.74 10.78 5.28
C ALA A 66 4.22 12.13 5.79
N ARG A 67 4.77 13.23 5.28
CA ARG A 67 4.37 14.61 5.59
C ARG A 67 4.20 15.38 4.29
N ALA A 68 2.95 15.67 3.88
CA ALA A 68 2.64 16.37 2.63
C ALA A 68 3.43 15.79 1.42
N ASP A 69 4.49 16.47 0.98
CA ASP A 69 5.37 16.09 -0.13
C ASP A 69 6.75 15.55 0.30
N THR A 70 6.93 15.31 1.59
CA THR A 70 8.17 14.82 2.19
C THR A 70 7.95 13.45 2.85
N PHE A 71 8.91 12.55 2.66
CA PHE A 71 8.99 11.28 3.38
C PHE A 71 10.21 11.29 4.28
N GLU A 72 10.03 10.95 5.54
CA GLU A 72 11.12 10.90 6.52
C GLU A 72 11.34 9.46 6.95
N ILE A 73 12.58 8.97 6.84
CA ILE A 73 12.99 7.69 7.42
C ILE A 73 13.48 7.98 8.84
N ILE A 74 12.73 7.46 9.83
CA ILE A 74 13.03 7.62 11.24
C ILE A 74 13.34 6.28 11.89
N ARG A 75 14.19 6.28 12.93
CA ARG A 75 14.44 5.10 13.75
C ARG A 75 13.36 4.98 14.84
N ILE A 76 12.65 3.87 14.88
CA ILE A 76 11.68 3.53 15.93
C ILE A 76 12.37 2.64 16.98
N ARG A 77 12.15 2.94 18.26
CA ARG A 77 12.46 2.02 19.35
C ARG A 77 11.64 0.73 19.24
N PRO A 78 12.23 -0.45 19.49
CA PRO A 78 11.57 -1.75 19.30
C PRO A 78 10.27 -1.91 20.12
N GLU A 79 10.14 -1.18 21.23
CA GLU A 79 8.97 -1.22 22.13
C GLU A 79 7.66 -0.74 21.48
N ALA A 80 7.71 0.01 20.38
CA ALA A 80 6.52 0.56 19.71
C ALA A 80 5.90 -0.36 18.62
N LYS A 81 6.47 -1.56 18.39
CA LYS A 81 6.11 -2.43 17.24
C LYS A 81 4.91 -3.37 17.48
N SER A 82 4.16 -3.24 18.56
CA SER A 82 3.26 -4.32 19.01
C SER A 82 1.87 -4.43 18.34
N LYS A 83 1.46 -3.61 17.35
CA LYS A 83 0.02 -3.58 16.96
C LYS A 83 -0.40 -3.71 15.50
N GLU A 84 0.50 -3.73 14.51
CA GLU A 84 0.06 -3.80 13.10
C GLU A 84 -0.09 -5.25 12.57
N ASN A 85 0.70 -6.20 13.08
CA ASN A 85 0.68 -7.60 12.62
C ASN A 85 -0.43 -8.48 13.21
N GLU A 86 -1.13 -8.06 14.26
CA GLU A 86 -2.25 -8.83 14.81
C GLU A 86 -3.50 -8.77 13.93
N ARG A 87 -3.70 -7.68 13.18
CA ARG A 87 -4.92 -7.48 12.39
C ARG A 87 -5.01 -8.38 11.14
N LEU A 88 -3.94 -9.07 10.77
CA LEU A 88 -3.91 -10.02 9.64
C LEU A 88 -3.92 -11.50 10.10
N LYS A 89 -3.98 -11.77 11.40
CA LYS A 89 -3.99 -13.13 11.95
C LYS A 89 -5.38 -13.75 12.08
N HIS A 90 -6.42 -13.13 11.53
CA HIS A 90 -7.70 -13.79 11.34
C HIS A 90 -7.77 -14.33 9.91
N PRO A 91 -7.29 -15.56 9.64
CA PRO A 91 -7.74 -16.26 8.45
C PRO A 91 -9.26 -16.35 8.58
N MET A 92 -10.00 -15.71 7.68
CA MET A 92 -11.43 -16.03 7.56
C MET A 92 -11.51 -17.56 7.37
N PRO A 93 -12.35 -18.27 8.14
CA PRO A 93 -12.56 -19.68 7.89
C PRO A 93 -13.00 -19.82 6.43
N PHE A 94 -12.33 -20.72 5.70
CA PHE A 94 -12.75 -21.08 4.35
C PHE A 94 -14.17 -21.63 4.45
N VAL A 95 -15.15 -20.84 3.98
CA VAL A 95 -16.53 -21.30 3.82
C VAL A 95 -16.60 -21.90 2.42
N PRO A 96 -16.87 -23.21 2.28
CA PRO A 96 -17.12 -23.79 0.97
C PRO A 96 -18.26 -23.03 0.30
N ILE A 97 -17.99 -22.42 -0.86
CA ILE A 97 -19.02 -21.80 -1.68
C ILE A 97 -19.96 -22.92 -2.10
N PRO A 98 -21.25 -22.90 -1.71
CA PRO A 98 -22.18 -23.93 -2.15
C PRO A 98 -22.26 -23.89 -3.68
N PRO A 99 -22.26 -25.05 -4.36
CA PRO A 99 -22.41 -25.08 -5.80
C PRO A 99 -23.70 -24.34 -6.19
N PRO A 100 -23.70 -23.58 -7.30
CA PRO A 100 -24.92 -22.97 -7.80
C PRO A 100 -25.97 -24.07 -8.02
N PRO A 101 -27.25 -23.84 -7.69
CA PRO A 101 -28.28 -24.85 -7.82
C PRO A 101 -28.42 -25.24 -9.30
N ILE A 102 -27.92 -26.42 -9.64
CA ILE A 102 -28.15 -27.03 -10.95
C ILE A 102 -29.58 -27.59 -10.95
N ALA A 103 -30.27 -27.33 -12.06
CA ALA A 103 -31.61 -27.79 -12.44
C ALA A 103 -32.81 -26.96 -11.94
N VAL A 104 -32.87 -25.68 -12.38
CA VAL A 104 -34.16 -25.03 -12.59
C VAL A 104 -34.77 -25.56 -13.89
N LYS A 105 -35.99 -26.08 -13.84
CA LYS A 105 -36.75 -26.52 -15.03
C LYS A 105 -36.85 -25.34 -16.02
N PRO A 106 -36.69 -25.58 -17.34
CA PRO A 106 -36.56 -24.51 -18.35
C PRO A 106 -37.75 -23.53 -18.43
N ARG A 107 -38.89 -23.84 -17.83
CA ARG A 107 -40.08 -22.96 -17.80
C ARG A 107 -39.99 -21.74 -16.87
N LEU A 108 -38.97 -21.63 -16.01
CA LEU A 108 -38.82 -20.50 -15.06
C LEU A 108 -37.68 -19.52 -15.42
N VAL A 109 -37.00 -19.72 -16.54
CA VAL A 109 -35.81 -18.92 -16.94
C VAL A 109 -36.18 -17.59 -17.61
N ILE A 110 -37.45 -17.36 -17.93
CA ILE A 110 -37.89 -16.17 -18.69
C ILE A 110 -37.89 -14.89 -17.83
N GLU A 111 -38.02 -14.98 -16.50
CA GLU A 111 -38.17 -13.77 -15.66
C GLU A 111 -36.86 -13.07 -15.24
N TRP A 112 -35.69 -13.68 -15.48
CA TRP A 112 -34.41 -13.10 -15.04
C TRP A 112 -33.76 -12.15 -16.05
N GLN A 113 -34.26 -12.07 -17.28
CA GLN A 113 -33.78 -11.10 -18.26
C GLN A 113 -34.68 -9.86 -18.32
N GLY A 114 -34.28 -8.81 -17.59
CA GLY A 114 -34.56 -7.44 -18.05
C GLY A 114 -35.65 -6.65 -17.33
N LYS A 115 -35.60 -6.53 -16.00
CA LYS A 115 -36.16 -5.34 -15.35
C LYS A 115 -35.07 -4.54 -14.65
N PRO A 116 -34.71 -3.32 -15.11
CA PRO A 116 -33.77 -2.48 -14.39
C PRO A 116 -34.39 -2.05 -13.05
N PRO A 117 -33.58 -1.84 -12.00
CA PRO A 117 -34.09 -1.41 -10.71
C PRO A 117 -34.74 -0.03 -10.82
N THR A 118 -36.05 0.05 -10.57
CA THR A 118 -36.76 1.33 -10.42
C THR A 118 -36.24 2.04 -9.17
N LYS A 119 -35.67 3.22 -9.36
CA LYS A 119 -35.21 4.09 -8.27
C LYS A 119 -36.40 4.44 -7.38
N LYS A 120 -36.49 3.86 -6.19
CA LYS A 120 -37.41 4.33 -5.16
C LYS A 120 -36.83 5.62 -4.57
N THR A 121 -37.45 6.76 -4.90
CA THR A 121 -37.25 8.02 -4.20
C THR A 121 -37.65 7.82 -2.74
N ARG A 122 -36.67 7.93 -1.83
CA ARG A 122 -36.89 7.93 -0.39
C ARG A 122 -37.61 9.23 -0.02
N ASN A 123 -38.93 9.18 0.14
CA ASN A 123 -39.70 10.28 0.71
C ASN A 123 -39.21 10.53 2.14
N LYS A 124 -38.70 11.74 2.39
CA LYS A 124 -38.55 12.27 3.74
C LYS A 124 -39.96 12.56 4.29
N LYS A 125 -40.28 11.97 5.43
CA LYS A 125 -41.08 12.63 6.45
C LYS A 125 -40.23 12.66 7.70
#